data_AF-B1VNB3-F1
#
_entry.id   AF-B1VNB3-F1
#
_cell.length_a   1.000
_cell.length_b   1.000
_cell.length_c   1.000
_cell.angle_alpha   90.00
_cell.angle_beta   90.00
_cell.angle_gamma   90.00
#
_symmetry.space_group_name_H-M   'P 1'
#
loop_
_entity.id
_entity.type
_entity.pdbx_description
1 polymer ?
#
loop_
_entity_poly.entity_id
_entity_poly.type
_entity_poly.pdbx_seq_one_letter_code
_entity_poly.pdbx_strand_id
1 'polypeptide(L)'
;MLISPQEARRILTERTANCLVRVAPDLNLSRYAFQSSNHVVIGDTAVRGYKHKQRWRLDLREIERAAHQLASLDVDLEDLVTACPGPAAGASWRSRIASWMDQAAYVEQAERGCSCEGSGRCDLSESNAEGLGCGLTWEGFAERCGHHVIAGTNPLHLLTWSGRQWMVPAAYAALLDRSEKLERQLAGQASLCSGCGIEVDVWEHRTSSATGFTTLCTSCAAATARPYPGHLAGVVYASLSKRSNADAFLCCVCPAPRRALYWDHCHEHGFVRGPVCASCNTTEAGGWSFTDRPHGVRHLLRCAGCSRTGTLPPHHHARAIRNMIDFEPHPDCGQVPRPRWGRIQEDGSVRFELDCCQDRSLPAAEGLSFVVPAQRVQSLLRSLIEGASEDPPA
;
A
#
# COMPACT_ATOMS: atom_id res chain seq x y z
N MET A 1 21.05 20.61 4.67
CA MET A 1 19.79 21.39 4.80
C MET A 1 18.63 20.47 4.46
N LEU A 2 17.51 20.52 5.19
CA LEU A 2 16.33 19.69 4.89
C LEU A 2 15.33 20.43 4.00
N ILE A 3 15.00 19.86 2.84
CA ILE A 3 14.09 20.45 1.84
C ILE A 3 12.79 19.67 1.72
N SER A 4 11.76 20.29 1.13
CA SER A 4 10.49 19.62 0.87
C SER A 4 10.60 18.64 -0.32
N PRO A 5 9.72 17.63 -0.44
CA PRO A 5 9.64 16.80 -1.64
C PRO A 5 9.39 17.60 -2.91
N GLN A 6 8.59 18.68 -2.84
CA GLN A 6 8.33 19.57 -3.96
C GLN A 6 9.61 20.29 -4.43
N GLU A 7 10.40 20.79 -3.48
CA GLU A 7 11.68 21.44 -3.81
C GLU A 7 12.70 20.43 -4.34
N ALA A 8 12.74 19.22 -3.79
CA ALA A 8 13.57 18.15 -4.32
C ALA A 8 13.21 17.78 -5.76
N ARG A 9 11.92 17.74 -6.12
CA ARG A 9 11.45 17.53 -7.50
C ARG A 9 11.97 18.61 -8.42
N ARG A 10 11.80 19.88 -8.02
CA ARG A 10 12.28 21.04 -8.80
C ARG A 10 13.77 20.94 -9.10
N ILE A 11 14.59 20.65 -8.08
CA ILE A 11 16.04 20.52 -8.23
C ILE A 11 16.41 19.36 -9.15
N LEU A 12 15.79 18.19 -8.98
CA LEU A 12 16.03 17.04 -9.86
C LEU A 12 15.70 17.40 -11.31
N THR A 13 14.50 17.91 -11.57
CA THR A 13 14.06 18.31 -12.91
C THR A 13 15.00 19.33 -13.57
N GLU A 14 15.40 20.38 -12.85
CA GLU A 14 16.30 21.41 -13.39
C GLU A 14 17.71 20.86 -13.69
N ARG A 15 18.25 20.05 -12.79
CA ARG A 15 19.61 19.53 -12.91
C ARG A 15 19.72 18.38 -13.90
N THR A 16 18.62 17.67 -14.17
CA THR A 16 18.58 16.57 -15.13
C THR A 16 17.84 16.89 -16.42
N ALA A 17 17.58 18.17 -16.70
CA ALA A 17 16.81 18.58 -17.87
C ALA A 17 17.43 18.15 -19.21
N ASN A 18 18.76 18.08 -19.27
CA ASN A 18 19.52 17.71 -20.47
C ASN A 18 20.03 16.25 -20.43
N CYS A 19 19.57 15.46 -19.46
CA CYS A 19 19.98 14.06 -19.35
C CYS A 19 19.25 13.20 -20.36
N LEU A 20 19.98 12.26 -20.98
CA LEU A 20 19.36 11.21 -21.78
C LEU A 20 18.45 10.32 -20.93
N VAL A 21 18.76 10.12 -19.65
CA VAL A 21 17.88 9.41 -18.70
C VAL A 21 16.82 10.36 -18.16
N ARG A 22 15.55 10.14 -18.55
CA ARG A 22 14.41 10.90 -18.02
C ARG A 22 14.14 10.56 -16.56
N VAL A 23 14.28 11.55 -15.70
CA VAL A 23 13.87 11.48 -14.29
C VAL A 23 12.40 11.82 -14.17
N ALA A 24 11.64 11.03 -13.42
CA ALA A 24 10.23 11.29 -13.17
C ALA A 24 9.99 11.44 -11.64
N PRO A 25 10.39 12.60 -11.08
CA PRO A 25 10.50 12.76 -9.63
C PRO A 25 9.14 12.82 -8.92
N ASP A 26 8.05 13.14 -9.66
CA ASP A 26 6.69 13.15 -9.14
C ASP A 26 6.19 11.78 -8.68
N LEU A 27 6.68 10.73 -9.34
CA LEU A 27 6.24 9.34 -9.13
C LEU A 27 7.03 8.65 -8.02
N ASN A 28 8.25 9.12 -7.73
CA ASN A 28 9.16 8.48 -6.77
C ASN A 28 9.22 9.18 -5.40
N LEU A 29 8.84 10.46 -5.30
CA LEU A 29 8.89 11.23 -4.05
C LEU A 29 7.51 11.38 -3.39
N SER A 30 6.81 10.26 -3.21
CA SER A 30 5.53 10.21 -2.48
C SER A 30 5.73 9.85 -1.00
N ARG A 31 4.72 10.11 -0.15
CA ARG A 31 4.78 9.73 1.28
C ARG A 31 4.94 8.23 1.51
N TYR A 32 4.52 7.41 0.54
CA TYR A 32 4.55 5.96 0.61
C TYR A 32 5.93 5.40 0.23
N ALA A 33 6.71 6.14 -0.55
CA ALA A 33 8.03 5.70 -1.01
C ALA A 33 9.02 5.43 0.15
N PHE A 34 8.81 6.05 1.31
CA PHE A 34 9.65 5.87 2.50
C PHE A 34 9.23 4.71 3.40
N GLN A 35 8.08 4.06 3.14
CA GLN A 35 7.52 3.05 4.04
C GLN A 35 8.43 1.84 4.20
N SER A 36 9.06 1.38 3.12
CA SER A 36 9.93 0.21 3.13
C SER A 36 11.23 0.45 3.91
N SER A 37 11.93 1.57 3.68
CA SER A 37 13.31 1.74 4.18
C SER A 37 13.68 3.12 4.73
N ASN A 38 12.75 4.08 4.82
CA ASN A 38 13.03 5.51 5.02
C ASN A 38 13.85 6.16 3.92
N HIS A 39 14.18 5.43 2.85
CA HIS A 39 14.96 5.96 1.74
C HIS A 39 14.16 5.83 0.47
N VAL A 40 14.47 6.72 -0.47
CA VAL A 40 14.11 6.58 -1.88
C VAL A 40 15.40 6.43 -2.67
N VAL A 41 15.39 5.58 -3.67
CA VAL A 41 16.53 5.41 -4.57
C VAL A 41 16.26 6.22 -5.84
N ILE A 42 17.23 7.07 -6.20
CA ILE A 42 17.20 7.94 -7.38
C ILE A 42 18.47 7.66 -8.17
N GLY A 43 18.33 7.04 -9.34
CA GLY A 43 19.45 6.40 -10.03
C GLY A 43 20.04 5.30 -9.14
N ASP A 44 21.27 5.46 -8.70
CA ASP A 44 21.94 4.58 -7.73
C ASP A 44 22.30 5.31 -6.42
N THR A 45 21.68 6.48 -6.16
CA THR A 45 21.80 7.19 -4.89
C THR A 45 20.62 6.89 -3.96
N ALA A 46 20.93 6.48 -2.73
CA ALA A 46 19.98 6.47 -1.63
C ALA A 46 19.82 7.89 -1.09
N VAL A 47 18.57 8.34 -1.00
CA VAL A 47 18.20 9.62 -0.39
C VAL A 47 17.32 9.35 0.81
N ARG A 48 17.77 9.80 1.98
CA ARG A 48 17.03 9.58 3.23
C ARG A 48 15.89 10.57 3.39
N GLY A 49 14.72 10.01 3.66
CA GLY A 49 13.55 10.74 4.13
C GLY A 49 13.61 10.95 5.64
N TYR A 50 13.36 12.19 6.06
CA TYR A 50 13.20 12.59 7.44
C TYR A 50 11.79 13.07 7.66
N LYS A 51 11.14 12.59 8.71
CA LYS A 51 9.84 13.13 9.14
C LYS A 51 10.09 14.31 10.09
N HIS A 52 9.49 15.46 9.79
CA HIS A 52 9.54 16.65 10.64
C HIS A 52 8.17 17.32 10.66
N LYS A 53 7.59 17.49 11.86
CA LYS A 53 6.21 18.02 12.04
C LYS A 53 5.19 17.30 11.13
N GLN A 54 5.26 15.96 11.11
CA GLN A 54 4.43 15.08 10.28
C GLN A 54 4.59 15.24 8.75
N ARG A 55 5.60 15.99 8.28
CA ARG A 55 5.89 16.18 6.87
C ARG A 55 7.24 15.55 6.53
N TRP A 56 7.31 14.86 5.39
CA TRP A 56 8.57 14.34 4.87
C TRP A 56 9.46 15.48 4.37
N ARG A 57 10.76 15.31 4.59
CA ARG A 57 11.85 16.19 4.19
C ARG A 57 13.02 15.33 3.70
N LEU A 58 13.84 15.88 2.81
CA LEU A 58 15.01 15.21 2.22
C LEU A 58 16.27 16.04 2.48
N ASP A 59 17.44 15.42 2.54
CA ASP A 59 18.70 16.16 2.60
C ASP A 59 19.03 16.72 1.20
N LEU A 60 19.18 18.05 1.10
CA LEU A 60 19.56 18.71 -0.15
C LEU A 60 20.81 18.10 -0.77
N ARG A 61 21.83 17.76 0.03
CA ARG A 61 23.12 17.27 -0.47
C ARG A 61 22.97 15.92 -1.16
N GLU A 62 22.07 15.07 -0.65
CA GLU A 62 21.79 13.77 -1.25
C GLU A 62 21.00 13.91 -2.56
N ILE A 63 20.07 14.88 -2.62
CA ILE A 63 19.34 15.22 -3.85
C ILE A 63 20.29 15.78 -4.92
N GLU A 64 21.17 16.71 -4.56
CA GLU A 64 22.16 17.28 -5.48
C GLU A 64 23.14 16.22 -5.98
N ARG A 65 23.58 15.31 -5.08
CA ARG A 65 24.42 14.16 -5.45
C ARG A 65 23.71 13.24 -6.44
N ALA A 66 22.46 12.87 -6.18
CA ALA A 66 21.67 12.02 -7.06
C ALA A 66 21.51 12.66 -8.46
N ALA A 67 21.18 13.96 -8.48
CA ALA A 67 21.04 14.72 -9.72
C ALA A 67 22.35 14.77 -10.52
N HIS A 68 23.47 15.04 -9.84
CA HIS A 68 24.78 15.11 -10.47
C HIS A 68 25.22 13.75 -11.05
N GLN A 69 25.00 12.65 -10.31
CA GLN A 69 25.34 11.31 -10.79
C GLN A 69 24.52 10.92 -12.02
N LEU A 70 23.21 11.19 -12.01
CA LEU A 70 22.35 10.96 -13.18
C LEU A 70 22.77 11.82 -14.38
N ALA A 71 23.12 13.09 -14.13
CA ALA A 71 23.55 14.00 -15.18
C ALA A 71 24.91 13.69 -15.77
N SER A 72 25.74 12.96 -15.02
CA SER A 72 27.07 12.53 -15.46
C SER A 72 27.07 11.12 -16.05
N LEU A 73 25.90 10.47 -16.17
CA LEU A 73 25.81 9.15 -16.77
C LEU A 73 26.07 9.26 -18.28
N ASP A 74 27.18 8.69 -18.72
CA ASP A 74 27.51 8.54 -20.13
C ASP A 74 26.72 7.37 -20.70
N VAL A 75 25.81 7.67 -21.63
CA VAL A 75 24.90 6.68 -22.22
C VAL A 75 25.19 6.61 -23.71
N ASP A 76 25.87 5.53 -24.09
CA ASP A 76 25.99 5.12 -25.49
C ASP A 76 24.72 4.36 -25.89
N LEU A 77 24.00 4.86 -26.91
CA LEU A 77 22.76 4.26 -27.40
C LEU A 77 23.01 3.02 -28.26
N GLU A 78 24.25 2.80 -28.70
CA GLU A 78 24.63 1.64 -29.51
C GLU A 78 25.16 0.47 -28.64
N ASP A 79 25.65 0.76 -27.43
CA ASP A 79 26.08 -0.26 -26.46
C ASP A 79 24.87 -0.84 -25.71
N LEU A 80 24.21 -1.82 -26.32
CA LEU A 80 22.94 -2.36 -25.87
C LEU A 80 23.05 -3.72 -25.16
N VAL A 81 22.28 -3.88 -24.08
CA VAL A 81 22.12 -5.14 -23.32
C VAL A 81 20.65 -5.49 -23.12
N THR A 82 20.36 -6.77 -22.89
CA THR A 82 18.97 -7.24 -22.74
C THR A 82 18.26 -6.65 -21.51
N ALA A 83 17.03 -6.19 -21.72
CA ALA A 83 16.13 -5.59 -20.73
C ALA A 83 15.04 -6.54 -20.19
N CYS A 84 14.76 -7.64 -20.89
CA CYS A 84 13.84 -8.69 -20.41
C CYS A 84 14.61 -9.84 -19.76
N PRO A 85 14.10 -10.43 -18.67
CA PRO A 85 14.75 -11.55 -18.03
C PRO A 85 14.66 -12.81 -18.91
N GLY A 86 15.66 -13.70 -18.78
CA GLY A 86 15.45 -15.11 -19.14
C GLY A 86 14.47 -15.77 -18.15
N PRO A 87 13.88 -16.94 -18.50
CA PRO A 87 12.82 -17.62 -17.73
C PRO A 87 13.17 -18.02 -16.28
N ALA A 88 14.41 -17.82 -15.82
CA ALA A 88 14.88 -18.18 -14.48
C ALA A 88 15.19 -16.99 -13.56
N ALA A 89 14.93 -15.74 -13.97
CA ALA A 89 15.27 -14.59 -13.16
C ALA A 89 14.22 -14.35 -12.06
N GLY A 90 14.66 -14.27 -10.80
CA GLY A 90 13.83 -13.80 -9.68
C GLY A 90 13.43 -12.32 -9.82
N ALA A 91 12.89 -11.75 -8.75
CA ALA A 91 12.49 -10.34 -8.71
C ALA A 91 13.67 -9.42 -9.05
N SER A 92 13.60 -8.76 -10.21
CA SER A 92 14.60 -7.83 -10.72
C SER A 92 13.97 -6.64 -11.46
N TRP A 93 14.74 -5.60 -11.77
CA TRP A 93 14.24 -4.52 -12.64
C TRP A 93 13.83 -5.01 -14.02
N ARG A 94 14.50 -6.05 -14.56
CA ARG A 94 14.14 -6.70 -15.83
C ARG A 94 12.78 -7.38 -15.72
N SER A 95 12.56 -8.16 -14.64
CA SER A 95 11.25 -8.80 -14.41
C SER A 95 10.14 -7.79 -14.15
N ARG A 96 10.45 -6.61 -13.60
CA ARG A 96 9.48 -5.51 -13.47
C ARG A 96 9.04 -4.98 -14.83
N ILE A 97 9.98 -4.75 -15.76
CA ILE A 97 9.64 -4.30 -17.13
C ILE A 97 8.80 -5.36 -17.85
N ALA A 98 9.20 -6.63 -17.78
CA ALA A 98 8.43 -7.73 -18.37
C ALA A 98 7.01 -7.79 -17.79
N SER A 99 6.87 -7.69 -16.47
CA SER A 99 5.55 -7.65 -15.83
C SER A 99 4.69 -6.48 -16.27
N TRP A 100 5.28 -5.32 -16.59
CA TRP A 100 4.53 -4.18 -17.14
C TRP A 100 4.01 -4.49 -18.54
N MET A 101 4.84 -5.11 -19.39
CA MET A 101 4.45 -5.53 -20.74
C MET A 101 3.35 -6.59 -20.70
N ASP A 102 3.50 -7.61 -19.87
CA ASP A 102 2.50 -8.68 -19.69
C ASP A 102 1.16 -8.13 -19.19
N GLN A 103 1.20 -7.24 -18.19
CA GLN A 103 0.01 -6.61 -17.65
C GLN A 103 -0.68 -5.71 -18.68
N ALA A 104 0.08 -4.94 -19.46
CA ALA A 104 -0.47 -4.09 -20.51
C ALA A 104 -1.11 -4.94 -21.63
N ALA A 105 -0.46 -6.03 -22.04
CA ALA A 105 -0.99 -6.94 -23.06
C ALA A 105 -2.26 -7.66 -22.57
N TYR A 106 -2.29 -8.07 -21.31
CA TYR A 106 -3.49 -8.65 -20.69
C TYR A 106 -4.67 -7.68 -20.70
N VAL A 107 -4.44 -6.41 -20.32
CA VAL A 107 -5.50 -5.40 -20.32
C VAL A 107 -5.96 -5.09 -21.73
N GLU A 108 -5.04 -4.96 -22.69
CA GLU A 108 -5.37 -4.73 -24.10
C GLU A 108 -6.24 -5.86 -24.67
N GLN A 109 -5.87 -7.12 -24.41
CA GLN A 109 -6.64 -8.28 -24.83
C GLN A 109 -8.03 -8.31 -24.18
N ALA A 110 -8.13 -7.93 -22.90
CA ALA A 110 -9.41 -7.88 -22.20
C ALA A 110 -10.34 -6.79 -22.77
N GLU A 111 -9.79 -5.65 -23.20
CA GLU A 111 -10.57 -4.53 -23.73
C GLU A 111 -10.94 -4.69 -25.21
N ARG A 112 -10.02 -5.23 -26.04
CA ARG A 112 -10.17 -5.27 -27.50
C ARG A 112 -10.30 -6.67 -28.09
N GLY A 113 -10.19 -7.71 -27.27
CA GLY A 113 -10.13 -9.09 -27.71
C GLY A 113 -8.75 -9.50 -28.22
N CYS A 114 -8.65 -10.76 -28.67
CA CYS A 114 -7.42 -11.32 -29.21
C CYS A 114 -7.31 -11.02 -30.71
N SER A 115 -6.17 -10.47 -31.15
CA SER A 115 -5.87 -10.21 -32.56
C SER A 115 -4.85 -11.20 -33.15
N CYS A 116 -4.45 -12.24 -32.42
CA CYS A 116 -3.48 -13.23 -32.89
C CYS A 116 -4.10 -14.19 -33.91
N GLU A 117 -3.30 -14.59 -34.90
CA GLU A 117 -3.70 -15.62 -35.88
C GLU A 117 -3.63 -17.01 -35.25
N GLY A 118 -4.77 -17.70 -35.13
CA GLY A 118 -4.86 -19.07 -34.59
C GLY A 118 -6.16 -19.31 -33.83
N SER A 119 -6.66 -20.55 -33.84
CA SER A 119 -7.88 -20.95 -33.12
C SER A 119 -7.67 -21.23 -31.62
N GLY A 120 -6.43 -21.06 -31.13
CA GLY A 120 -6.05 -21.26 -29.74
C GLY A 120 -6.22 -20.01 -28.88
N ARG A 121 -6.33 -20.19 -27.56
CA ARG A 121 -6.25 -19.09 -26.59
C ARG A 121 -4.83 -18.52 -26.63
N CYS A 122 -4.69 -17.26 -27.07
CA CYS A 122 -3.42 -16.56 -27.04
C CYS A 122 -2.84 -16.57 -25.62
N ASP A 123 -1.61 -17.07 -25.50
CA ASP A 123 -0.93 -17.23 -24.21
C ASP A 123 -0.17 -15.97 -23.77
N LEU A 124 -0.23 -14.89 -24.57
CA LEU A 124 0.44 -13.60 -24.39
C LEU A 124 1.98 -13.68 -24.30
N SER A 125 2.55 -14.88 -24.39
CA SER A 125 3.98 -15.12 -24.18
C SER A 125 4.81 -14.88 -25.44
N GLU A 126 4.19 -15.05 -26.61
CA GLU A 126 4.80 -14.75 -27.89
C GLU A 126 4.73 -13.25 -28.19
N SER A 127 5.89 -12.66 -28.49
CA SER A 127 6.00 -11.27 -28.89
C SER A 127 5.54 -11.07 -30.34
N ASN A 128 4.75 -10.01 -30.57
CA ASN A 128 4.34 -9.53 -31.87
C ASN A 128 5.49 -8.79 -32.59
N ALA A 129 5.19 -8.19 -33.75
CA ALA A 129 6.17 -7.44 -34.54
C ALA A 129 6.84 -6.28 -33.78
N GLU A 130 6.15 -5.71 -32.79
CA GLU A 130 6.64 -4.64 -31.92
C GLU A 130 7.33 -5.15 -30.65
N GLY A 131 7.46 -6.48 -30.48
CA GLY A 131 8.08 -7.05 -29.28
C GLY A 131 7.15 -7.15 -28.08
N LEU A 132 5.84 -7.00 -28.26
CA LEU A 132 4.83 -6.95 -27.19
C LEU A 132 3.82 -8.11 -27.33
N GLY A 133 3.09 -8.43 -26.26
CA GLY A 133 2.10 -9.51 -26.33
C GLY A 133 0.85 -9.14 -27.13
N CYS A 134 0.30 -10.10 -27.88
CA CYS A 134 -0.97 -9.96 -28.62
C CYS A 134 -0.97 -8.75 -29.60
N GLY A 135 -2.06 -7.99 -29.65
CA GLY A 135 -2.23 -6.79 -30.48
C GLY A 135 -1.75 -5.49 -29.85
N LEU A 136 -1.01 -5.55 -28.73
CA LEU A 136 -0.52 -4.36 -28.07
C LEU A 136 0.52 -3.64 -28.94
N THR A 137 0.26 -2.37 -29.24
CA THR A 137 1.22 -1.50 -29.93
C THR A 137 2.12 -0.80 -28.91
N TRP A 138 3.27 -0.29 -29.38
CA TRP A 138 4.17 0.51 -28.58
C TRP A 138 3.50 1.77 -28.05
N GLU A 139 2.67 2.43 -28.85
CA GLU A 139 1.91 3.61 -28.43
C GLU A 139 0.95 3.27 -27.27
N GLY A 140 0.20 2.17 -27.38
CA GLY A 140 -0.68 1.71 -26.32
C GLY A 140 0.08 1.30 -25.05
N PHE A 141 1.25 0.66 -25.20
CA PHE A 141 2.12 0.35 -24.08
C PHE A 141 2.66 1.61 -23.40
N ALA A 142 3.15 2.58 -24.17
CA ALA A 142 3.69 3.83 -23.67
C ALA A 142 2.62 4.68 -22.97
N GLU A 143 1.38 4.69 -23.48
CA GLU A 143 0.24 5.35 -22.83
C GLU A 143 -0.06 4.72 -21.46
N ARG A 144 -0.15 3.38 -21.39
CA ARG A 144 -0.49 2.66 -20.16
C ARG A 144 0.64 2.68 -19.14
N CYS A 145 1.89 2.52 -19.57
CA CYS A 145 3.04 2.30 -18.70
C CYS A 145 4.00 3.50 -18.62
N GLY A 146 3.72 4.60 -19.33
CA GLY A 146 4.55 5.81 -19.37
C GLY A 146 4.81 6.46 -18.00
N HIS A 147 3.97 6.15 -17.02
CA HIS A 147 4.09 6.64 -15.64
C HIS A 147 4.83 5.66 -14.71
N HIS A 148 5.36 4.55 -15.22
CA HIS A 148 6.14 3.62 -14.40
C HIS A 148 7.59 4.06 -14.30
N VAL A 149 8.17 3.85 -13.11
CA VAL A 149 9.55 4.22 -12.78
C VAL A 149 10.29 3.10 -12.08
N ILE A 150 11.60 3.06 -12.31
CA ILE A 150 12.55 2.23 -11.55
C ILE A 150 13.62 3.18 -11.04
N ALA A 151 13.90 3.17 -9.73
CA ALA A 151 14.86 4.07 -9.12
C ALA A 151 14.69 5.56 -9.52
N GLY A 152 13.45 6.03 -9.65
CA GLY A 152 13.14 7.42 -10.02
C GLY A 152 13.38 7.80 -11.48
N THR A 153 13.80 6.86 -12.33
CA THR A 153 13.98 7.05 -13.76
C THR A 153 12.91 6.30 -14.54
N ASN A 154 12.55 6.82 -15.71
CA ASN A 154 11.64 6.14 -16.64
C ASN A 154 12.49 5.31 -17.62
N PRO A 155 12.36 3.98 -17.67
CA PRO A 155 13.15 3.17 -18.61
C PRO A 155 12.59 3.14 -20.04
N LEU A 156 11.32 3.54 -20.27
CA LEU A 156 10.62 3.29 -21.53
C LEU A 156 11.27 4.00 -22.73
N HIS A 157 11.79 5.21 -22.55
CA HIS A 157 12.41 5.96 -23.65
C HIS A 157 13.80 5.45 -24.03
N LEU A 158 14.37 4.52 -23.27
CA LEU A 158 15.64 3.86 -23.57
C LEU A 158 15.46 2.42 -24.04
N LEU A 159 14.22 1.91 -24.07
CA LEU A 159 13.93 0.59 -24.58
C LEU A 159 14.03 0.58 -26.10
N THR A 160 14.74 -0.40 -26.64
CA THR A 160 14.86 -0.63 -28.09
C THR A 160 14.55 -2.09 -28.41
N TRP A 161 13.69 -2.33 -29.39
CA TRP A 161 13.36 -3.68 -29.83
C TRP A 161 14.39 -4.16 -30.85
N SER A 162 15.02 -5.31 -30.60
CA SER A 162 16.03 -5.87 -31.51
C SER A 162 15.45 -6.73 -32.64
N GLY A 163 14.11 -6.85 -32.75
CA GLY A 163 13.45 -7.88 -33.54
C GLY A 163 13.26 -9.23 -32.81
N ARG A 164 13.87 -9.40 -31.63
CA ARG A 164 13.78 -10.64 -30.83
C ARG A 164 13.64 -10.40 -29.33
N GLN A 165 14.26 -9.35 -28.81
CA GLN A 165 14.22 -9.01 -27.40
C GLN A 165 14.31 -7.50 -27.20
N TRP A 166 13.77 -7.03 -26.08
CA TRP A 166 13.94 -5.65 -25.64
C TRP A 166 15.34 -5.44 -25.06
N MET A 167 15.94 -4.33 -25.45
CA MET A 167 17.29 -3.92 -25.10
C MET A 167 17.27 -2.53 -24.44
N VAL A 168 18.31 -2.21 -23.67
CA VAL A 168 18.60 -0.87 -23.13
C VAL A 168 20.11 -0.60 -23.18
N PRO A 169 20.55 0.66 -23.12
CA PRO A 169 21.96 1.01 -22.99
C PRO A 169 22.63 0.33 -21.78
N ALA A 170 23.84 -0.20 -21.97
CA ALA A 170 24.59 -0.94 -20.95
C ALA A 170 24.86 -0.11 -19.70
N ALA A 171 25.21 1.18 -19.88
CA ALA A 171 25.42 2.10 -18.77
C ALA A 171 24.16 2.28 -17.91
N TYR A 172 22.98 2.33 -18.55
CA TYR A 172 21.70 2.43 -17.85
C TYR A 172 21.32 1.13 -17.15
N ALA A 173 21.52 -0.02 -17.79
CA ALA A 173 21.35 -1.33 -17.15
C ALA A 173 22.24 -1.47 -15.91
N ALA A 174 23.52 -1.08 -16.01
CA ALA A 174 24.44 -1.11 -14.88
C ALA A 174 24.00 -0.20 -13.73
N LEU A 175 23.42 0.97 -14.03
CA LEU A 175 22.81 1.85 -13.03
C LEU A 175 21.62 1.15 -12.34
N LEU A 176 20.74 0.50 -13.09
CA LEU A 176 19.61 -0.25 -12.52
C LEU A 176 20.04 -1.48 -11.71
N ASP A 177 21.11 -2.17 -12.11
CA ASP A 177 21.67 -3.28 -11.33
C ASP A 177 22.23 -2.79 -9.98
N ARG A 178 22.91 -1.63 -9.97
CA ARG A 178 23.38 -0.98 -8.72
C ARG A 178 22.21 -0.50 -7.85
N SER A 179 21.18 0.07 -8.46
CA SER A 179 20.01 0.56 -7.73
C SER A 179 19.24 -0.58 -7.07
N GLU A 180 19.06 -1.71 -7.76
CA GLU A 180 18.43 -2.91 -7.21
C GLU A 180 19.22 -3.48 -6.03
N LYS A 181 20.55 -3.56 -6.14
CA LYS A 181 21.42 -3.98 -5.04
C LYS A 181 21.25 -3.04 -3.83
N LEU A 182 21.18 -1.73 -4.08
CA LEU A 182 21.00 -0.73 -3.04
C LEU A 182 19.62 -0.83 -2.38
N GLU A 183 18.54 -1.01 -3.15
CA GLU A 183 17.19 -1.23 -2.63
C GLU A 183 17.12 -2.48 -1.74
N ARG A 184 17.74 -3.60 -2.17
CA ARG A 184 17.84 -4.82 -1.34
C ARG A 184 18.60 -4.58 -0.04
N GLN A 185 19.72 -3.87 -0.09
CA GLN A 185 20.49 -3.52 1.11
C GLN A 185 19.66 -2.66 2.06
N LEU A 186 18.95 -1.65 1.55
CA LEU A 186 18.11 -0.76 2.34
C LEU A 186 16.92 -1.51 2.95
N ALA A 187 16.32 -2.45 2.21
CA ALA A 187 15.25 -3.31 2.71
C ALA A 187 15.76 -4.22 3.85
N GLY A 188 16.92 -4.86 3.66
CA GLY A 188 17.55 -5.67 4.71
C GLY A 188 17.93 -4.85 5.95
N GLN A 189 18.40 -3.62 5.78
CA GLN A 189 18.63 -2.73 6.93
C GLN A 189 17.33 -2.34 7.65
N ALA A 190 16.24 -2.19 6.90
CA ALA A 190 14.94 -1.84 7.46
C ALA A 190 14.24 -3.00 8.17
N SER A 191 14.59 -4.25 7.86
CA SER A 191 14.12 -5.45 8.57
C SER A 191 14.82 -5.64 9.92
N LEU A 192 15.91 -4.93 10.21
CA LEU A 192 16.57 -5.02 11.50
C LEU A 192 15.83 -4.22 12.58
N CYS A 193 15.59 -4.85 13.72
CA CYS A 193 15.07 -4.21 14.91
C CYS A 193 16.03 -3.09 15.37
N SER A 194 15.53 -1.86 15.48
CA SER A 194 16.35 -0.71 15.88
C SER A 194 16.83 -0.75 17.33
N GLY A 195 16.30 -1.66 18.16
CA GLY A 195 16.71 -1.85 19.55
C GLY A 195 17.79 -2.92 19.73
N CYS A 196 17.60 -4.11 19.15
CA CYS A 196 18.47 -5.26 19.37
C CYS A 196 19.15 -5.82 18.11
N GLY A 197 18.83 -5.30 16.92
CA GLY A 197 19.47 -5.69 15.66
C GLY A 197 18.99 -7.00 15.05
N ILE A 198 18.04 -7.73 15.67
CA ILE A 198 17.49 -8.95 15.07
C ILE A 198 16.64 -8.64 13.83
N GLU A 199 16.66 -9.54 12.86
CA GLU A 199 15.79 -9.43 11.69
C GLU A 199 14.34 -9.76 12.06
N VAL A 200 13.40 -8.95 11.54
CA VAL A 200 11.96 -9.11 11.71
C VAL A 200 11.22 -8.78 10.42
N ASP A 201 9.98 -9.25 10.31
CA ASP A 201 9.11 -8.84 9.20
C ASP A 201 8.81 -7.32 9.30
N VAL A 202 9.24 -6.59 8.27
CA VAL A 202 9.04 -5.14 8.15
C VAL A 202 7.56 -4.78 8.18
N TRP A 203 6.69 -5.54 7.52
CA TRP A 203 5.26 -5.24 7.43
C TRP A 203 4.56 -5.38 8.78
N GLU A 204 5.07 -6.28 9.63
CA GLU A 204 4.52 -6.53 10.96
C GLU A 204 5.13 -5.64 12.04
N HIS A 205 6.38 -5.22 11.91
CA HIS A 205 7.11 -4.56 13.01
C HIS A 205 7.45 -3.09 12.76
N ARG A 206 7.33 -2.62 11.51
CA ARG A 206 7.63 -1.23 11.17
C ARG A 206 6.45 -0.32 11.51
N THR A 207 6.73 0.78 12.19
CA THR A 207 5.73 1.78 12.57
C THR A 207 6.25 3.18 12.31
N SER A 208 5.33 4.12 12.11
CA SER A 208 5.69 5.52 11.97
C SER A 208 6.14 6.10 13.32
N SER A 209 7.13 6.98 13.29
CA SER A 209 7.71 7.69 14.42
C SER A 209 7.76 9.19 14.14
N ALA A 210 8.32 9.98 15.06
CA ALA A 210 8.50 11.41 14.88
C ALA A 210 9.52 11.76 13.78
N THR A 211 10.50 10.89 13.53
CA THR A 211 11.64 11.15 12.62
C THR A 211 11.59 10.31 11.33
N GLY A 212 10.68 9.35 11.22
CA GLY A 212 10.56 8.47 10.05
C GLY A 212 9.72 7.25 10.37
N PHE A 213 10.06 6.11 9.80
CA PHE A 213 9.64 4.80 10.25
C PHE A 213 10.72 4.17 11.12
N THR A 214 10.31 3.38 12.10
CA THR A 214 11.19 2.57 12.94
C THR A 214 10.69 1.14 12.94
N THR A 215 11.62 0.18 12.98
CA THR A 215 11.30 -1.24 13.07
C THR A 215 11.66 -1.72 14.47
N LEU A 216 10.70 -2.24 15.22
CA LEU A 216 10.93 -2.76 16.56
C LEU A 216 10.32 -4.15 16.69
N CYS A 217 11.12 -5.13 17.11
CA CYS A 217 10.59 -6.43 17.49
C CYS A 217 9.68 -6.29 18.71
N THR A 218 8.82 -7.28 18.93
CA THR A 218 7.84 -7.31 20.02
C THR A 218 8.46 -7.02 21.38
N SER A 219 9.61 -7.63 21.70
CA SER A 219 10.30 -7.44 22.98
C SER A 219 10.83 -6.03 23.16
N CYS A 220 11.43 -5.44 22.12
CA CYS A 220 11.93 -4.06 22.17
C CYS A 220 10.77 -3.04 22.22
N ALA A 221 9.66 -3.32 21.56
CA ALA A 221 8.45 -2.50 21.66
C ALA A 221 7.89 -2.52 23.10
N ALA A 222 7.80 -3.71 23.72
CA ALA A 222 7.36 -3.87 25.10
C ALA A 222 8.32 -3.21 26.12
N ALA A 223 9.63 -3.19 25.84
CA ALA A 223 10.61 -2.53 26.68
C ALA A 223 10.55 -1.00 26.61
N THR A 224 10.07 -0.44 25.49
CA THR A 224 10.08 1.02 25.24
C THR A 224 8.72 1.69 25.43
N ALA A 225 7.65 0.91 25.61
CA ALA A 225 6.30 1.41 25.81
C ALA A 225 5.52 0.52 26.79
N ARG A 226 4.70 1.13 27.64
CA ARG A 226 3.95 0.41 28.69
C ARG A 226 2.52 0.07 28.26
N PRO A 227 1.89 -0.97 28.84
CA PRO A 227 0.45 -1.17 28.70
C PRO A 227 -0.34 0.08 29.10
N TYR A 228 -1.45 0.34 28.40
CA TYR A 228 -2.28 1.51 28.67
C TYR A 228 -3.25 1.24 29.83
N PRO A 229 -3.19 2.02 30.93
CA PRO A 229 -3.97 1.72 32.14
C PRO A 229 -5.43 2.22 32.08
N GLY A 230 -5.90 2.76 30.95
CA GLY A 230 -7.29 3.23 30.84
C GLY A 230 -7.59 4.63 31.41
N HIS A 231 -6.58 5.38 31.85
CA HIS A 231 -6.77 6.66 32.56
C HIS A 231 -7.49 7.78 31.78
N LEU A 232 -7.66 7.66 30.46
CA LEU A 232 -8.45 8.59 29.63
C LEU A 232 -9.85 8.04 29.26
N ALA A 233 -10.30 6.95 29.88
CA ALA A 233 -11.65 6.43 29.64
C ALA A 233 -12.71 7.50 29.96
N GLY A 234 -13.63 7.73 29.02
CA GLY A 234 -14.68 8.75 29.16
C GLY A 234 -14.21 10.20 28.96
N VAL A 235 -12.92 10.43 28.71
CA VAL A 235 -12.41 11.78 28.39
C VAL A 235 -12.78 12.15 26.96
N VAL A 236 -13.24 13.38 26.74
CA VAL A 236 -13.52 13.93 25.41
C VAL A 236 -12.19 14.22 24.70
N TYR A 237 -11.99 13.68 23.50
CA TYR A 237 -10.76 13.80 22.73
C TYR A 237 -10.34 15.26 22.51
N ALA A 238 -11.29 16.14 22.21
CA ALA A 238 -11.04 17.57 21.99
C ALA A 238 -10.48 18.30 23.23
N SER A 239 -10.64 17.72 24.43
CA SER A 239 -10.10 18.27 25.67
C SER A 239 -8.65 17.84 25.95
N LEU A 240 -8.11 16.89 25.17
CA LEU A 240 -6.75 16.41 25.37
C LEU A 240 -5.72 17.50 25.13
N SER A 241 -4.76 17.60 26.06
CA SER A 241 -3.60 18.44 25.89
C SER A 241 -2.80 18.02 24.64
N LYS A 242 -2.29 19.00 23.90
CA LYS A 242 -1.34 18.78 22.79
C LYS A 242 -0.04 18.08 23.23
N ARG A 243 0.22 17.99 24.54
CA ARG A 243 1.38 17.27 25.12
C ARG A 243 1.06 15.83 25.54
N SER A 244 -0.17 15.35 25.30
CA SER A 244 -0.54 13.97 25.62
C SER A 244 0.12 13.00 24.65
N ASN A 245 1.11 12.24 25.12
CA ASN A 245 1.94 11.37 24.30
C ASN A 245 1.39 9.94 24.30
N ALA A 246 0.70 9.56 23.22
CA ALA A 246 0.23 8.17 23.02
C ALA A 246 1.39 7.18 22.89
N ASP A 247 2.54 7.65 22.43
CA ASP A 247 3.71 6.84 22.09
C ASP A 247 4.50 6.32 23.30
N ALA A 248 4.11 6.72 24.51
CA ALA A 248 4.54 6.09 25.76
C ALA A 248 3.85 4.73 26.00
N PHE A 249 2.80 4.41 25.22
CA PHE A 249 1.95 3.25 25.44
C PHE A 249 2.00 2.23 24.30
N LEU A 250 1.65 0.99 24.61
CA LEU A 250 1.38 -0.05 23.64
C LEU A 250 -0.01 0.15 23.00
N CYS A 251 -0.12 -0.23 21.73
CA CYS A 251 -1.36 -0.24 20.97
C CYS A 251 -2.36 -1.20 21.60
N CYS A 252 -3.58 -0.74 21.89
CA CYS A 252 -4.62 -1.58 22.50
C CYS A 252 -5.31 -2.55 21.52
N VAL A 253 -4.97 -2.51 20.23
CA VAL A 253 -5.64 -3.30 19.17
C VAL A 253 -4.76 -4.43 18.63
N CYS A 254 -3.43 -4.27 18.67
CA CYS A 254 -2.52 -5.27 18.13
C CYS A 254 -2.43 -6.48 19.06
N PRO A 255 -2.41 -7.72 18.53
CA PRO A 255 -2.24 -8.92 19.36
C PRO A 255 -0.81 -9.01 19.93
N ALA A 256 0.19 -8.54 19.19
CA ALA A 256 1.56 -8.43 19.66
C ALA A 256 1.87 -6.99 20.11
N PRO A 257 2.69 -6.80 21.17
CA PRO A 257 3.21 -5.50 21.58
C PRO A 257 3.73 -4.65 20.42
N ARG A 258 3.04 -3.53 20.17
CA ARG A 258 3.45 -2.50 19.21
C ARG A 258 3.29 -1.13 19.85
N ARG A 259 4.26 -0.26 19.65
CA ARG A 259 4.22 1.13 20.14
C ARG A 259 3.08 1.90 19.47
N ALA A 260 2.27 2.58 20.27
CA ALA A 260 1.23 3.46 19.77
C ALA A 260 1.81 4.78 19.22
N LEU A 261 1.00 5.51 18.46
CA LEU A 261 1.34 6.84 17.95
C LEU A 261 0.19 7.84 18.10
N TYR A 262 -1.05 7.34 18.12
CA TYR A 262 -2.24 8.17 18.13
C TYR A 262 -3.15 7.79 19.31
N TRP A 263 -3.84 8.80 19.85
CA TRP A 263 -5.02 8.59 20.67
C TRP A 263 -6.20 8.38 19.74
N ASP A 264 -6.75 7.17 19.72
CA ASP A 264 -7.97 6.87 19.01
C ASP A 264 -9.19 7.38 19.78
N HIS A 265 -10.21 7.80 19.05
CA HIS A 265 -11.45 8.31 19.62
C HIS A 265 -12.66 7.95 18.77
N CYS A 266 -13.82 7.92 19.41
CA CYS A 266 -15.07 7.73 18.70
C CYS A 266 -15.47 9.03 17.99
N HIS A 267 -15.65 8.98 16.69
CA HIS A 267 -16.12 10.14 15.92
C HIS A 267 -17.60 10.48 16.17
N GLU A 268 -18.40 9.52 16.67
CA GLU A 268 -19.80 9.74 17.03
C GLU A 268 -19.93 10.46 18.38
N HIS A 269 -19.25 9.96 19.40
CA HIS A 269 -19.42 10.43 20.79
C HIS A 269 -18.28 11.34 21.27
N GLY A 270 -17.18 11.44 20.53
CA GLY A 270 -16.00 12.24 20.87
C GLY A 270 -15.10 11.67 21.96
N PHE A 271 -15.42 10.51 22.57
CA PHE A 271 -14.64 9.95 23.67
C PHE A 271 -13.38 9.20 23.21
N VAL A 272 -12.30 9.34 23.97
CA VAL A 272 -11.05 8.59 23.80
C VAL A 272 -11.30 7.11 24.05
N ARG A 273 -10.85 6.25 23.14
CA ARG A 273 -10.90 4.79 23.28
C ARG A 273 -9.57 4.22 23.79
N GLY A 274 -8.46 4.84 23.40
CA GLY A 274 -7.13 4.44 23.85
C GLY A 274 -6.04 4.69 22.80
N PRO A 275 -4.79 4.35 23.13
CA PRO A 275 -3.67 4.54 22.23
C PRO A 275 -3.60 3.42 21.18
N VAL A 276 -3.35 3.80 19.92
CA VAL A 276 -3.24 2.88 18.78
C VAL A 276 -2.00 3.17 17.94
N CYS A 277 -1.44 2.15 17.28
CA CYS A 277 -0.35 2.33 16.31
C CYS A 277 -0.88 2.95 15.01
N ALA A 278 0.03 3.43 14.14
CA ALA A 278 -0.35 4.07 12.89
C ALA A 278 -1.17 3.15 11.96
N SER A 279 -0.82 1.85 11.87
CA SER A 279 -1.57 0.86 11.09
C SER A 279 -3.00 0.72 11.61
N CYS A 280 -3.19 0.49 12.90
CA CYS A 280 -4.53 0.37 13.50
C CYS A 280 -5.35 1.65 13.33
N ASN A 281 -4.74 2.84 13.49
CA ASN A 281 -5.42 4.12 13.28
C ASN A 281 -5.89 4.29 11.83
N THR A 282 -5.06 3.93 10.85
CA THR A 282 -5.45 3.99 9.44
C THR A 282 -6.53 2.96 9.10
N THR A 283 -6.44 1.75 9.67
CA THR A 283 -7.47 0.72 9.50
C THR A 283 -8.81 1.13 10.13
N GLU A 284 -8.80 1.76 11.29
CA GLU A 284 -10.01 2.30 11.94
C GLU A 284 -10.66 3.37 11.05
N ALA A 285 -9.88 4.38 10.64
CA ALA A 285 -10.37 5.49 9.82
C ALA A 285 -10.87 5.03 8.43
N GLY A 286 -10.28 3.95 7.89
CA GLY A 286 -10.71 3.35 6.65
C GLY A 286 -11.98 2.48 6.79
N GLY A 287 -12.32 2.02 7.99
CA GLY A 287 -13.43 1.08 8.24
C GLY A 287 -13.22 -0.34 7.67
N TRP A 288 -12.38 -0.49 6.65
CA TRP A 288 -12.02 -1.76 6.03
C TRP A 288 -11.25 -2.63 7.03
N SER A 289 -11.87 -3.70 7.53
CA SER A 289 -11.29 -4.77 8.37
C SER A 289 -10.96 -4.47 9.84
N PHE A 290 -11.31 -3.31 10.39
CA PHE A 290 -10.99 -3.03 11.80
C PHE A 290 -11.65 -4.01 12.78
N THR A 291 -12.91 -4.38 12.53
CA THR A 291 -13.67 -5.35 13.33
C THR A 291 -13.19 -6.79 13.18
N ASP A 292 -12.42 -7.10 12.13
CA ASP A 292 -11.82 -8.42 11.93
C ASP A 292 -10.54 -8.60 12.77
N ARG A 293 -10.03 -7.54 13.39
CA ARG A 293 -8.84 -7.61 14.24
C ARG A 293 -9.20 -8.22 15.60
N PRO A 294 -8.30 -9.01 16.22
CA PRO A 294 -8.56 -9.71 17.49
C PRO A 294 -9.12 -8.83 18.62
N HIS A 295 -8.70 -7.56 18.69
CA HIS A 295 -9.17 -6.63 19.73
C HIS A 295 -9.95 -5.43 19.16
N GLY A 296 -10.35 -5.49 17.88
CA GLY A 296 -11.00 -4.39 17.18
C GLY A 296 -12.34 -4.01 17.80
N VAL A 297 -13.26 -4.97 17.91
CA VAL A 297 -14.60 -4.78 18.49
C VAL A 297 -14.50 -4.27 19.93
N ARG A 298 -13.70 -4.94 20.77
CA ARG A 298 -13.48 -4.53 22.17
C ARG A 298 -12.93 -3.11 22.28
N HIS A 299 -12.02 -2.71 21.39
CA HIS A 299 -11.48 -1.36 21.37
C HIS A 299 -12.54 -0.32 21.01
N LEU A 300 -13.42 -0.59 20.03
CA LEU A 300 -14.54 0.31 19.69
C LEU A 300 -15.48 0.52 20.88
N LEU A 301 -15.74 -0.54 21.65
CA LEU A 301 -16.59 -0.54 22.83
C LEU A 301 -15.97 0.16 24.05
N ARG A 302 -14.70 0.57 24.01
CA ARG A 302 -14.12 1.44 25.06
C ARG A 302 -14.75 2.83 25.07
N CYS A 303 -15.46 3.21 24.02
CA CYS A 303 -16.28 4.40 24.02
C CYS A 303 -17.50 4.22 24.94
N ALA A 304 -17.63 5.09 25.95
CA ALA A 304 -18.73 5.03 26.92
C ALA A 304 -20.12 5.16 26.27
N GLY A 305 -20.23 5.93 25.18
CA GLY A 305 -21.47 6.04 24.40
C GLY A 305 -21.84 4.72 23.72
N CYS A 306 -20.94 4.19 22.90
CA CYS A 306 -21.13 2.91 22.18
C CYS A 306 -21.45 1.76 23.13
N SER A 307 -20.70 1.63 24.22
CA SER A 307 -20.93 0.61 25.25
C SER A 307 -22.32 0.72 25.87
N ARG A 308 -22.75 1.93 26.26
CA ARG A 308 -24.08 2.16 26.85
C ARG A 308 -25.21 1.84 25.88
N THR A 309 -25.04 2.18 24.60
CA THR A 309 -26.02 1.88 23.55
C THR A 309 -26.00 0.43 23.08
N GLY A 310 -25.00 -0.37 23.51
CA GLY A 310 -24.85 -1.75 23.06
C GLY A 310 -24.65 -1.88 21.55
N THR A 311 -23.94 -0.94 20.92
CA THR A 311 -23.72 -0.92 19.48
C THR A 311 -22.34 -0.39 19.10
N LEU A 312 -21.94 -0.66 17.86
CA LEU A 312 -20.72 -0.13 17.26
C LEU A 312 -21.01 1.22 16.56
N PRO A 313 -19.98 2.05 16.29
CA PRO A 313 -20.14 3.19 15.42
C PRO A 313 -20.76 2.79 14.07
N PRO A 314 -21.71 3.57 13.52
CA PRO A 314 -22.44 3.20 12.30
C PRO A 314 -21.53 2.75 11.17
N HIS A 315 -20.47 3.51 10.85
CA HIS A 315 -19.55 3.20 9.75
C HIS A 315 -18.84 1.82 9.83
N HIS A 316 -18.90 1.12 10.96
CA HIS A 316 -18.42 -0.26 11.09
C HIS A 316 -19.48 -1.34 10.87
N HIS A 317 -20.78 -1.01 10.87
CA HIS A 317 -21.87 -2.00 10.89
C HIS A 317 -21.81 -2.97 9.72
N ALA A 318 -21.71 -2.43 8.50
CA ALA A 318 -21.66 -3.25 7.30
C ALA A 318 -20.46 -4.22 7.31
N ARG A 319 -19.31 -3.79 7.83
CA ARG A 319 -18.13 -4.66 7.91
C ARG A 319 -18.25 -5.70 9.02
N ALA A 320 -18.73 -5.27 10.19
CA ALA A 320 -18.89 -6.10 11.37
C ALA A 320 -19.72 -7.36 11.09
N ILE A 321 -20.81 -7.21 10.36
CA ILE A 321 -21.74 -8.31 10.08
C ILE A 321 -21.38 -9.13 8.84
N ARG A 322 -20.45 -8.65 8.00
CA ARG A 322 -20.18 -9.21 6.66
C ARG A 322 -19.83 -10.70 6.68
N ASN A 323 -19.01 -11.12 7.64
CA ASN A 323 -18.58 -12.52 7.74
C ASN A 323 -19.58 -13.38 8.54
N MET A 324 -20.69 -12.80 9.00
CA MET A 324 -21.75 -13.47 9.78
C MET A 324 -23.00 -13.73 8.93
N ILE A 325 -22.92 -13.46 7.63
CA ILE A 325 -24.02 -13.59 6.67
C ILE A 325 -23.60 -14.63 5.64
N ASP A 326 -24.45 -15.63 5.47
CA ASP A 326 -24.33 -16.58 4.37
C ASP A 326 -24.95 -15.95 3.12
N PHE A 327 -24.19 -15.91 2.04
CA PHE A 327 -24.66 -15.47 0.73
C PHE A 327 -25.05 -16.68 -0.10
N GLU A 328 -26.23 -16.65 -0.72
CA GLU A 328 -26.64 -17.73 -1.62
C GLU A 328 -25.69 -17.81 -2.83
N PRO A 329 -25.35 -19.03 -3.29
CA PRO A 329 -24.57 -19.19 -4.51
C PRO A 329 -25.24 -18.53 -5.71
N HIS A 330 -24.43 -17.90 -6.57
CA HIS A 330 -24.93 -17.31 -7.80
C HIS A 330 -25.60 -18.38 -8.67
N PRO A 331 -26.84 -18.16 -9.17
CA PRO A 331 -27.59 -19.16 -9.92
C PRO A 331 -26.81 -19.74 -11.12
N ASP A 332 -26.10 -18.89 -11.85
CA ASP A 332 -25.39 -19.32 -13.08
C ASP A 332 -23.98 -19.86 -12.84
N CYS A 333 -23.24 -19.31 -11.86
CA CYS A 333 -21.83 -19.64 -11.63
C CYS A 333 -21.64 -20.67 -10.49
N GLY A 334 -22.67 -20.91 -9.67
CA GLY A 334 -22.64 -21.80 -8.50
C GLY A 334 -21.66 -21.36 -7.40
N GLN A 335 -20.99 -20.22 -7.57
CA GLN A 335 -20.03 -19.68 -6.61
C GLN A 335 -20.77 -18.82 -5.58
N VAL A 336 -20.36 -18.95 -4.32
CA VAL A 336 -20.79 -18.02 -3.27
C VAL A 336 -20.18 -16.65 -3.57
N PRO A 337 -21.00 -15.63 -3.86
CA PRO A 337 -20.48 -14.32 -4.21
C PRO A 337 -19.73 -13.70 -3.04
N ARG A 338 -18.69 -12.91 -3.34
CA ARG A 338 -17.95 -12.19 -2.30
C ARG A 338 -18.53 -10.78 -2.16
N PRO A 339 -18.96 -10.36 -0.95
CA PRO A 339 -19.38 -8.98 -0.73
C PRO A 339 -18.19 -8.03 -0.89
N ARG A 340 -18.27 -7.18 -1.91
CA ARG A 340 -17.26 -6.18 -2.26
C ARG A 340 -17.33 -4.99 -1.33
N TRP A 341 -18.53 -4.44 -1.15
CA TRP A 341 -18.80 -3.28 -0.30
C TRP A 341 -20.18 -3.37 0.32
N GLY A 342 -20.36 -2.77 1.50
CA GLY A 342 -21.66 -2.67 2.17
C GLY A 342 -21.98 -1.22 2.52
N ARG A 343 -23.15 -0.75 2.12
CA ARG A 343 -23.65 0.60 2.41
C ARG A 343 -24.83 0.54 3.39
N ILE A 344 -24.71 1.27 4.49
CA ILE A 344 -25.78 1.45 5.46
C ILE A 344 -26.81 2.42 4.87
N GLN A 345 -28.07 2.04 4.95
CA GLN A 345 -29.21 2.84 4.50
C GLN A 345 -29.77 3.68 5.66
N GLU A 346 -30.64 4.64 5.35
CA GLU A 346 -31.25 5.54 6.35
C GLU A 346 -32.06 4.78 7.40
N ASP A 347 -32.68 3.65 7.03
CA ASP A 347 -33.45 2.79 7.93
C ASP A 347 -32.58 1.87 8.81
N GLY A 348 -31.24 1.93 8.65
CA GLY A 348 -30.28 1.07 9.36
C GLY A 348 -30.07 -0.30 8.73
N SER A 349 -30.71 -0.61 7.59
CA SER A 349 -30.39 -1.79 6.79
C SER A 349 -29.01 -1.65 6.13
N VAL A 350 -28.41 -2.78 5.73
CA VAL A 350 -27.12 -2.80 5.02
C VAL A 350 -27.32 -3.42 3.65
N ARG A 351 -27.02 -2.68 2.58
CA ARG A 351 -26.96 -3.21 1.22
C ARG A 351 -25.54 -3.60 0.87
N PHE A 352 -25.31 -4.88 0.58
CA PHE A 352 -24.06 -5.38 0.02
C PHE A 352 -24.12 -5.42 -1.51
N GLU A 353 -23.05 -4.96 -2.14
CA GLU A 353 -22.75 -5.19 -3.56
C GLU A 353 -21.87 -6.44 -3.65
N LEU A 354 -22.24 -7.36 -4.53
CA LEU A 354 -21.60 -8.65 -4.69
C LEU A 354 -20.81 -8.71 -6.00
N ASP A 355 -19.63 -9.34 -5.98
CA ASP A 355 -18.87 -9.66 -7.20
C ASP A 355 -18.92 -11.19 -7.44
N CYS A 356 -19.41 -11.66 -8.62
CA CYS A 356 -19.05 -12.98 -9.19
C CYS A 356 -17.98 -12.80 -10.29
N CYS A 357 -17.10 -13.78 -10.45
CA CYS A 357 -16.07 -13.80 -11.50
C CYS A 357 -16.64 -13.79 -12.93
N GLN A 358 -17.91 -14.18 -13.12
CA GLN A 358 -18.62 -14.19 -14.41
C GLN A 358 -19.32 -12.85 -14.74
N ASP A 359 -19.58 -12.00 -13.73
CA ASP A 359 -20.26 -10.70 -13.90
C ASP A 359 -19.33 -9.56 -14.34
N ARG A 360 -18.03 -9.83 -14.54
CA ARG A 360 -17.05 -8.81 -14.98
C ARG A 360 -17.36 -8.23 -16.37
N SER A 361 -18.37 -8.76 -17.06
CA SER A 361 -18.82 -8.33 -18.38
C SER A 361 -20.13 -7.52 -18.38
N LEU A 362 -20.81 -7.34 -17.23
CA LEU A 362 -22.05 -6.58 -17.16
C LEU A 362 -21.82 -5.12 -16.74
N PRO A 363 -22.59 -4.15 -17.28
CA PRO A 363 -22.52 -2.76 -16.85
C PRO A 363 -22.82 -2.63 -15.35
N ALA A 364 -22.13 -1.73 -14.66
CA ALA A 364 -22.22 -1.50 -13.20
C ALA A 364 -23.63 -1.20 -12.63
N ALA A 365 -24.66 -1.07 -13.48
CA ALA A 365 -26.04 -0.79 -13.09
C ALA A 365 -26.85 -2.05 -12.68
N GLU A 366 -26.37 -3.26 -12.98
CA GLU A 366 -27.07 -4.53 -12.69
C GLU A 366 -26.27 -5.48 -11.79
N GLY A 367 -25.38 -4.94 -10.94
CA GLY A 367 -24.66 -5.76 -9.97
C GLY A 367 -25.60 -6.44 -8.97
N LEU A 368 -25.39 -7.73 -8.72
CA LEU A 368 -26.17 -8.48 -7.73
C LEU A 368 -26.02 -7.80 -6.36
N SER A 369 -27.14 -7.44 -5.74
CA SER A 369 -27.13 -6.75 -4.44
C SER A 369 -28.01 -7.48 -3.43
N PHE A 370 -27.56 -7.49 -2.18
CA PHE A 370 -28.22 -8.18 -1.09
C PHE A 370 -28.46 -7.19 0.06
N VAL A 371 -29.70 -7.11 0.56
CA VAL A 371 -30.05 -6.20 1.66
C VAL A 371 -30.29 -6.99 2.93
N VAL A 372 -29.55 -6.63 3.98
CA VAL A 372 -29.76 -7.12 5.34
C VAL A 372 -30.70 -6.16 6.07
N PRO A 373 -31.90 -6.59 6.48
CA PRO A 373 -32.84 -5.73 7.20
C PRO A 373 -32.26 -5.20 8.52
N ALA A 374 -32.61 -3.98 8.91
CA ALA A 374 -32.08 -3.32 10.10
C ALA A 374 -32.19 -4.15 11.38
N GLN A 375 -33.30 -4.86 11.58
CA GLN A 375 -33.48 -5.74 12.74
C GLN A 375 -32.47 -6.89 12.77
N ARG A 376 -32.14 -7.46 11.60
CA ARG A 376 -31.12 -8.51 11.48
C ARG A 376 -29.72 -7.94 11.70
N VAL A 377 -29.42 -6.75 11.16
CA VAL A 377 -28.16 -6.03 11.44
C VAL A 377 -27.97 -5.85 12.94
N GLN A 378 -28.96 -5.34 13.66
CA GLN A 378 -28.90 -5.14 15.10
C GLN A 378 -28.66 -6.45 15.87
N SER A 379 -29.35 -7.53 15.47
CA SER A 379 -29.14 -8.85 16.09
C SER A 379 -27.71 -9.36 15.88
N LEU A 380 -27.16 -9.24 14.68
CA LEU A 380 -25.80 -9.69 14.37
C LEU A 380 -24.75 -8.87 15.13
N LEU A 381 -24.93 -7.54 15.20
CA LEU A 381 -24.05 -6.67 15.98
C LEU A 381 -24.06 -7.03 17.46
N ARG A 382 -25.23 -7.36 18.02
CA ARG A 382 -25.34 -7.78 19.43
C ARG A 382 -24.55 -9.06 19.69
N SER A 383 -24.73 -10.09 18.85
CA SER A 383 -23.97 -11.34 18.98
C SER A 383 -22.47 -11.13 18.87
N LEU A 384 -22.03 -10.23 17.98
CA LEU A 384 -20.60 -9.87 17.86
C LEU A 384 -20.06 -9.19 19.13
N ILE A 385 -20.84 -8.29 19.73
CA ILE A 385 -20.46 -7.58 20.96
C ILE A 385 -20.41 -8.52 22.17
N GLU A 386 -21.37 -9.44 22.26
CA GLU A 386 -21.42 -10.47 23.30
C GLU A 386 -20.17 -11.36 23.21
N GLY A 387 -19.84 -11.89 22.03
CA GLY A 387 -18.63 -12.69 21.83
C GLY A 387 -17.34 -11.95 22.18
N ALA A 388 -17.23 -10.66 21.84
CA ALA A 388 -16.06 -9.84 22.17
C ALA A 388 -15.91 -9.53 23.68
N SER A 389 -16.95 -9.76 24.48
CA SER A 389 -16.96 -9.54 25.94
C SER A 389 -16.52 -10.79 26.72
N GLU A 390 -16.57 -11.97 26.10
CA GLU A 390 -16.21 -13.26 26.70
C GLU A 390 -14.70 -13.58 26.59
N ASP A 391 -13.98 -12.90 25.69
CA ASP A 391 -12.53 -13.05 25.55
C ASP A 391 -11.76 -12.48 26.77
N PRO A 392 -10.73 -13.19 27.29
CA PRO A 392 -9.97 -12.74 28.46
C PRO A 392 -9.34 -11.35 28.25
N PRO A 393 -9.13 -10.57 29.32
CA PRO A 393 -8.40 -9.30 29.24
C PRO A 393 -6.97 -9.51 28.72
N ALA A 394 -6.59 -8.69 27.74
CA ALA A 394 -5.23 -8.61 27.21
C ALA A 394 -4.27 -7.92 28.20
#